data_AF-A0A1Q7C5J5-F1
#
_entry.id   AF-A0A1Q7C5J5-F1
#
_cell.length_a   1.000
_cell.length_b   1.000
_cell.length_c   1.000
_cell.angle_alpha   90.00
_cell.angle_beta   90.00
_cell.angle_gamma   90.00
#
_symmetry.space_group_name_H-M   'P 1'
#
loop_
_entity.id
_entity.type
_entity.pdbx_description
1 polymer ?
#
loop_
_entity_poly.entity_id
_entity_poly.type
_entity_poly.pdbx_seq_one_letter_code
_entity_poly.pdbx_strand_id
1 'polypeptide(L)'
;MLAPAPDLPFGALCSTPIQTTANGNAGPLFCRRGEVNVQAWSFYASVSASILGLGLNPTEGQAEAAICDDFNHNHATKPEETNGYALAAAYYGWSFGKDPTLVMYQAPPCQ
;
A
#
# COMPACT_ATOMS: atom_id res chain seq x y z
N MET A 1 12.50 -7.93 7.26
CA MET A 1 11.92 -7.08 6.21
C MET A 1 10.88 -7.90 5.46
N LEU A 2 9.80 -7.26 5.03
CA LEU A 2 8.76 -7.89 4.23
C LEU A 2 8.98 -7.48 2.77
N ALA A 3 9.35 -8.39 1.87
CA ALA A 3 9.47 -8.04 0.46
C ALA A 3 8.14 -7.46 -0.07
N PRO A 4 8.13 -6.42 -0.92
CA PRO A 4 9.29 -5.77 -1.57
C PRO A 4 9.91 -4.62 -0.77
N ALA A 5 9.64 -4.48 0.54
CA ALA A 5 10.17 -3.37 1.33
C ALA A 5 11.70 -3.33 1.34
N PRO A 6 12.31 -2.20 0.94
CA PRO A 6 13.76 -2.01 1.06
C PRO A 6 14.16 -1.63 2.50
N ASP A 7 13.23 -1.10 3.29
CA ASP A 7 13.48 -0.57 4.63
C ASP A 7 12.80 -1.37 5.75
N LEU A 8 13.29 -1.16 6.98
CA LEU A 8 12.66 -1.70 8.19
C LEU A 8 11.33 -0.99 8.49
N PRO A 9 10.38 -1.68 9.15
CA PRO A 9 9.13 -1.05 9.53
C PRO A 9 9.36 0.03 10.58
N PHE A 10 8.67 1.16 10.42
CA PHE A 10 8.55 2.22 11.41
C PHE A 10 7.81 1.74 12.67
N GLY A 11 6.73 0.97 12.47
CA GLY A 11 5.84 0.49 13.52
C GLY A 11 5.98 -1.01 13.83
N ALA A 12 5.19 -1.46 14.80
CA ALA A 12 5.08 -2.89 15.09
C ALA A 12 4.37 -3.63 13.95
N LEU A 13 4.78 -4.89 13.76
CA LEU A 13 4.15 -5.83 12.84
C LEU A 13 3.33 -6.86 13.63
N CYS A 14 2.33 -7.43 12.99
CA CYS A 14 1.52 -8.49 13.54
C CYS A 14 1.13 -9.51 12.46
N SER A 15 0.52 -10.62 12.86
CA SER A 15 -0.03 -11.61 11.93
C SER A 15 -1.44 -12.00 12.35
N THR A 16 -2.40 -11.84 11.44
CA THR A 16 -3.77 -12.34 11.59
C THR A 16 -4.27 -12.85 10.23
N PRO A 17 -5.11 -13.90 10.18
CA PRO A 17 -5.69 -14.36 8.93
C PRO A 17 -6.40 -13.25 8.17
N ILE A 18 -6.24 -13.24 6.85
CA ILE A 18 -6.97 -12.37 5.94
C ILE A 18 -8.11 -13.12 5.27
N GLN A 19 -9.11 -12.37 4.79
CA GLN A 19 -10.16 -12.84 3.91
C GLN A 19 -10.08 -12.02 2.63
N THR A 20 -10.08 -12.72 1.50
CA THR A 20 -10.26 -12.10 0.19
C THR A 20 -11.75 -11.82 -0.03
N THR A 21 -12.03 -10.76 -0.77
CA THR A 21 -13.38 -10.29 -1.07
C THR A 21 -13.62 -10.36 -2.57
N ALA A 22 -14.89 -10.34 -2.99
CA ALA A 22 -15.27 -10.53 -4.39
C ALA A 22 -14.73 -9.45 -5.35
N ASN A 23 -14.21 -8.33 -4.83
CA ASN A 23 -13.63 -7.25 -5.62
C ASN A 23 -12.09 -7.33 -5.73
N GLY A 24 -11.47 -8.44 -5.33
CA GLY A 24 -10.01 -8.63 -5.38
C GLY A 24 -9.26 -8.17 -4.12
N ASN A 25 -9.90 -7.47 -3.18
CA ASN A 25 -9.21 -7.05 -1.96
C ASN A 25 -9.05 -8.15 -0.92
N ALA A 26 -8.09 -7.95 -0.02
CA ALA A 26 -7.94 -8.73 1.19
C ALA A 26 -7.87 -7.86 2.46
N GLY A 27 -8.47 -8.34 3.55
CA GLY A 27 -8.40 -7.67 4.85
C GLY A 27 -8.45 -8.66 6.02
N PRO A 28 -8.05 -8.26 7.23
CA PRO A 28 -7.73 -6.88 7.63
C PRO A 28 -6.28 -6.48 7.30
N LEU A 29 -6.09 -5.20 6.92
CA LEU A 29 -4.75 -4.63 6.66
C LEU A 29 -3.93 -4.45 7.94
N PHE A 30 -4.62 -4.14 9.04
CA PHE A 30 -4.02 -3.85 10.34
C PHE A 30 -4.58 -4.78 11.41
N CYS A 31 -3.76 -5.09 12.40
CA CYS A 31 -4.25 -5.73 13.62
C CYS A 31 -4.95 -4.74 14.54
N ARG A 32 -5.47 -5.29 15.64
CA ARG A 32 -6.35 -4.59 16.58
C ARG A 32 -5.77 -3.28 17.14
N ARG A 33 -4.44 -3.10 17.19
CA ARG A 33 -3.82 -1.86 17.69
C ARG A 33 -3.14 -1.04 16.59
N GLY A 34 -3.47 -1.31 15.32
CA GLY A 34 -2.94 -0.58 14.16
C GLY A 34 -1.61 -1.11 13.63
N GLU A 35 -1.11 -2.24 14.14
CA GLU A 35 0.10 -2.88 13.61
C GLU A 35 -0.15 -3.40 12.19
N VAL A 36 0.85 -3.30 11.31
CA VAL A 36 0.75 -3.82 9.94
C VAL A 36 0.62 -5.34 9.98
N ASN A 37 -0.44 -5.86 9.34
CA ASN A 37 -0.64 -7.30 9.21
C ASN A 37 0.25 -7.85 8.10
N VAL A 38 1.23 -8.68 8.47
CA VAL A 38 2.18 -9.27 7.51
C VAL A 38 1.50 -10.16 6.46
N GLN A 39 0.32 -10.74 6.78
CA GLN A 39 -0.45 -11.53 5.82
C GLN A 39 -1.08 -10.63 4.74
N ALA A 40 -1.61 -9.46 5.14
CA ALA A 40 -2.11 -8.47 4.19
C ALA A 40 -0.96 -7.90 3.35
N TRP A 41 0.18 -7.58 3.98
CA TRP A 41 1.37 -7.17 3.24
C TRP A 41 1.75 -8.19 2.16
N SER A 42 1.83 -9.48 2.51
CA SER A 42 2.18 -10.53 1.54
C SER A 42 1.17 -10.65 0.40
N PHE A 43 -0.11 -10.37 0.64
CA PHE A 43 -1.13 -10.36 -0.41
C PHE A 43 -0.93 -9.17 -1.36
N TYR A 44 -0.78 -7.97 -0.81
CA TYR A 44 -0.61 -6.76 -1.62
C TYR A 44 0.77 -6.66 -2.27
N ALA A 45 1.78 -7.39 -1.79
CA ALA A 45 3.09 -7.51 -2.43
C ALA A 45 3.02 -8.08 -3.86
N SER A 46 1.97 -8.83 -4.21
CA SER A 46 1.77 -9.31 -5.58
C SER A 46 0.84 -8.43 -6.43
N VAL A 47 0.25 -7.38 -5.83
CA VAL A 47 -0.76 -6.52 -6.48
C VAL A 47 -0.25 -5.09 -6.63
N SER A 48 0.21 -4.49 -5.53
CA SER A 48 0.69 -3.11 -5.41
C SER A 48 2.18 -3.06 -5.08
N ALA A 49 2.96 -3.87 -5.80
CA ALA A 49 4.38 -4.07 -5.51
C ALA A 49 5.17 -2.75 -5.61
N SER A 50 4.81 -1.89 -6.56
CA SER A 50 5.48 -0.62 -6.82
C SER A 50 5.36 0.32 -5.63
N ILE A 51 4.17 0.42 -5.03
CA ILE A 51 3.93 1.22 -3.82
C ILE A 51 4.63 0.66 -2.59
N LEU A 52 4.53 -0.65 -2.37
CA LEU A 52 5.15 -1.30 -1.22
C LEU A 52 6.68 -1.26 -1.29
N GLY A 53 7.25 -1.09 -2.48
CA GLY A 53 8.69 -1.01 -2.73
C GLY A 53 9.31 0.38 -2.59
N LEU A 54 8.53 1.45 -2.34
CA LEU A 54 9.05 2.82 -2.35
C LEU A 54 9.99 3.17 -1.18
N GLY A 55 9.88 2.48 -0.05
CA GLY A 55 10.74 2.70 1.11
C GLY A 55 10.33 3.88 2.01
N LEU A 56 11.23 4.33 2.89
CA LEU A 56 10.90 5.21 4.01
C LEU A 56 10.56 6.66 3.60
N ASN A 57 11.21 7.21 2.58
CA ASN A 57 11.14 8.63 2.25
C ASN A 57 10.76 8.94 0.78
N PRO A 58 9.66 8.39 0.24
CA PRO A 58 9.19 8.83 -1.07
C PRO A 58 8.57 10.23 -0.98
N THR A 59 8.53 10.92 -2.10
CA THR A 59 7.68 12.09 -2.29
C THR A 59 6.25 11.66 -2.62
N GLU A 60 5.30 12.58 -2.45
CA GLU A 60 3.90 12.35 -2.86
C GLU A 60 3.81 11.96 -4.35
N GLY A 61 4.54 12.68 -5.22
CA GLY A 61 4.58 12.37 -6.65
C GLY A 61 5.21 11.01 -6.98
N GLN A 62 6.09 10.48 -6.13
CA GLN A 62 6.62 9.11 -6.30
C GLN A 62 5.57 8.06 -5.91
N ALA A 63 4.77 8.31 -4.88
CA ALA A 63 3.62 7.46 -4.56
C ALA A 63 2.57 7.50 -5.69
N GLU A 64 2.23 8.68 -6.19
CA GLU A 64 1.32 8.79 -7.34
C GLU A 64 1.85 8.06 -8.58
N ALA A 65 3.13 8.23 -8.91
CA ALA A 65 3.74 7.56 -10.05
C ALA A 65 3.72 6.02 -9.91
N ALA A 66 3.95 5.48 -8.71
CA ALA A 66 3.90 4.04 -8.47
C ALA A 66 2.48 3.47 -8.62
N ILE A 67 1.46 4.17 -8.09
CA ILE A 67 0.04 3.81 -8.29
C ILE A 67 -0.30 3.83 -9.78
N CYS A 68 0.13 4.86 -10.49
CA CYS A 68 -0.10 4.99 -11.94
C CYS A 68 0.59 3.88 -12.74
N ASP A 69 1.79 3.45 -12.35
CA ASP A 69 2.52 2.36 -13.00
C ASP A 69 1.74 1.04 -12.88
N ASP A 70 1.24 0.72 -11.67
CA ASP A 70 0.46 -0.50 -11.42
C ASP A 70 -0.88 -0.49 -12.21
N PHE A 71 -1.52 0.68 -12.38
CA PHE A 71 -2.70 0.82 -13.25
C PHE A 71 -2.38 0.68 -14.74
N ASN A 72 -1.30 1.29 -15.22
CA ASN A 72 -0.92 1.25 -16.64
C ASN A 72 -0.59 -0.17 -17.11
N HIS A 73 -0.11 -1.02 -16.20
CA HIS A 73 0.13 -2.43 -16.46
C HIS A 73 -1.10 -3.33 -16.24
N ASN A 74 -2.26 -2.77 -15.89
CA ASN A 74 -3.47 -3.50 -15.46
C ASN A 74 -3.20 -4.50 -14.31
N HIS A 75 -2.27 -4.16 -13.42
CA HIS A 75 -1.83 -5.03 -12.32
C HIS A 75 -2.65 -4.87 -11.04
N ALA A 76 -3.33 -3.73 -10.87
CA ALA A 76 -4.15 -3.46 -9.70
C ALA A 76 -5.43 -2.70 -10.05
N THR A 77 -6.45 -2.86 -9.21
CA THR A 77 -7.67 -2.05 -9.19
C THR A 77 -7.52 -0.90 -8.19
N LYS A 78 -8.33 0.16 -8.34
CA LYS A 78 -8.28 1.31 -7.40
C LYS A 78 -8.39 0.90 -5.92
N PRO A 79 -9.31 0.01 -5.53
CA PRO A 79 -9.39 -0.46 -4.15
C PRO A 79 -8.13 -1.20 -3.68
N GLU A 80 -7.45 -1.94 -4.55
CA GLU A 80 -6.24 -2.67 -4.19
C GLU A 80 -5.07 -1.70 -3.94
N GLU A 81 -4.86 -0.72 -4.82
CA GLU A 81 -3.87 0.35 -4.62
C GLU A 81 -4.14 1.19 -3.38
N THR A 82 -5.42 1.46 -3.06
CA THR A 82 -5.79 2.15 -1.81
C THR A 82 -5.24 1.42 -0.59
N ASN A 83 -5.39 0.10 -0.58
CA ASN A 83 -5.00 -0.75 0.53
C ASN A 83 -3.48 -0.98 0.56
N GLY A 84 -2.84 -1.12 -0.62
CA GLY A 84 -1.39 -1.14 -0.76
C GLY A 84 -0.74 0.12 -0.22
N TYR A 85 -1.28 1.29 -0.59
CA TYR A 85 -0.82 2.58 -0.06
C TYR A 85 -1.02 2.68 1.46
N ALA A 86 -2.18 2.28 1.99
CA ALA A 86 -2.42 2.32 3.43
C ALA A 86 -1.43 1.44 4.20
N LEU A 87 -1.11 0.25 3.67
CA LEU A 87 -0.06 -0.62 4.21
C LEU A 87 1.32 0.01 4.15
N ALA A 88 1.72 0.59 3.01
CA ALA A 88 3.00 1.26 2.85
C ALA A 88 3.14 2.45 3.80
N ALA A 89 2.14 3.32 3.87
CA ALA A 89 2.14 4.49 4.74
C ALA A 89 2.26 4.10 6.21
N ALA A 90 1.56 3.07 6.66
CA ALA A 90 1.67 2.57 8.03
C ALA A 90 3.01 1.87 8.30
N TYR A 91 3.52 1.09 7.34
CA TYR A 91 4.78 0.36 7.49
C TYR A 91 5.97 1.32 7.54
N TYR A 92 6.00 2.34 6.69
CA TYR A 92 7.10 3.30 6.59
C TYR A 92 6.91 4.56 7.45
N GLY A 93 5.73 4.77 8.01
CA GLY A 93 5.41 5.97 8.79
C GLY A 93 5.25 7.22 7.93
N TRP A 94 4.78 7.09 6.68
CA TRP A 94 4.57 8.24 5.80
C TRP A 94 3.49 9.16 6.37
N SER A 95 3.78 10.46 6.35
CA SER A 95 2.83 11.52 6.66
C SER A 95 2.84 12.55 5.54
N PHE A 96 2.37 12.18 4.35
CA PHE A 96 2.04 13.19 3.34
C PHE A 96 0.87 14.01 3.90
N GLY A 97 0.93 15.33 3.81
CA GLY A 97 -0.08 16.22 4.39
C GLY A 97 -1.46 16.16 3.73
N LYS A 98 -1.83 15.02 3.11
CA LYS A 98 -2.99 14.78 2.27
C LYS A 98 -3.60 13.43 2.61
N ASP A 99 -4.92 13.37 2.61
CA ASP A 99 -5.70 12.14 2.73
C ASP A 99 -5.25 11.15 1.62
N PRO A 100 -5.01 9.86 1.92
CA PRO A 100 -4.69 8.83 0.93
C PRO A 100 -5.65 8.84 -0.26
N THR A 101 -6.93 9.11 -0.02
CA THR A 101 -7.93 9.25 -1.08
C THR A 101 -7.66 10.45 -1.98
N LEU A 102 -7.14 11.56 -1.42
CA LEU A 102 -6.76 12.73 -2.21
C LEU A 102 -5.56 12.44 -3.13
N VAL A 103 -4.59 11.64 -2.72
CA VAL A 103 -3.50 11.19 -3.62
C VAL A 103 -4.08 10.44 -4.83
N MET A 104 -5.08 9.58 -4.59
CA MET A 104 -5.77 8.83 -5.64
C MET A 104 -6.75 9.66 -6.49
N TYR A 105 -7.23 10.80 -5.96
CA TYR A 105 -8.09 11.75 -6.67
C TYR A 105 -7.30 12.86 -7.38
N GLN A 106 -6.08 13.16 -6.93
CA GLN A 106 -5.20 14.21 -7.46
C GLN A 106 -4.17 13.67 -8.45
N ALA A 107 -3.91 12.37 -8.45
CA ALA A 107 -3.28 11.72 -9.59
C ALA A 107 -4.07 12.14 -10.85
N PRO A 108 -3.49 12.98 -11.74
CA PRO A 108 -4.09 13.19 -13.05
C PRO A 108 -4.32 11.80 -13.66
N PRO A 109 -5.38 11.58 -14.45
CA PRO A 109 -5.82 10.23 -14.79
C PRO A 109 -4.76 9.49 -15.57
N CYS A 110 -3.80 8.84 -14.88
CA CYS A 110 -2.57 8.24 -15.41
C CYS A 110 -2.25 8.75 -16.82
N GLN A 111 -1.99 10.05 -16.97
CA GLN A 111 -1.76 10.69 -18.28
C GLN A 111 -0.28 10.81 -18.58
#